data_AF-A0AB38UER3-F1
#
_entry.id   AF-A0AB38UER3-F1
#
_cell.length_a   1.000
_cell.length_b   1.000
_cell.length_c   1.000
_cell.angle_alpha   90.00
_cell.angle_beta   90.00
_cell.angle_gamma   90.00
#
_symmetry.space_group_name_H-M   'P 1'
#
loop_
_entity.id
_entity.type
_entity.pdbx_description
1 polymer ?
#
loop_
_entity_poly.entity_id
_entity_poly.type
_entity_poly.pdbx_seq_one_letter_code
_entity_poly.pdbx_strand_id
1 'polypeptide(L)'
;MDDLYNKAISFYNEGEYEEALDAIRNSSMATSKDGQNLIRECEKLILEQYVYLIKEYIEQQDYLNASRKKEEYKTKYGSNPKIENIIIPYVSVMVDQKECSEHQISNNQSQQSVKRKLPLYRKLFCMKRTGLIIIAIIALSLISLLGYRSYKSTAIEEEYQRQMAIDTYSGATPEYAIEKEQEEFGLEVSNDVPNPTVGSTIIGFEYYGMINEKYPIVMRLGWREPNEIGGSYYYVKNGRNNTLELSGSMNSNDYMILKEYNSAGEHTGTFEGKWSMDSYSGTFTNYKGVKMPFKLYRETTATNNSDITFNSYQNSRFNYTITYPSFLNKRQESENGDGCKFYMDDNTYLIVSGMYNALDESIISRYNEYKSKSVTYSIQKDNWFVISDYTSNGNIFYTKTVLQNGVFFTATFYYPAKDKDKYNSVIKKIFTNFPLKSNTSSVSNSLSSFFSKNVGKYPSDINLLEFPLLKTRLIALVGNNNYNFIKTYFQVVTPIKLGFNKNPNLYEVSGGEEHNCMSNNTTIVYNQQLDNLTVQLIKEGSDPFIFQEKKDDSPFE
;
A
#
# COMPACT_ATOMS: atom_id res chain seq x y z
N MET A 1 -9.80 42.01 8.81
CA MET A 1 -9.10 40.80 8.32
C MET A 1 -8.40 41.23 7.03
N ASP A 2 -7.10 40.94 6.91
CA ASP A 2 -6.25 41.46 5.85
C ASP A 2 -6.68 40.97 4.45
N ASP A 3 -6.95 41.91 3.55
CA ASP A 3 -7.39 41.65 2.18
C ASP A 3 -6.36 40.80 1.40
N LEU A 4 -5.07 41.02 1.64
CA LEU A 4 -4.00 40.27 0.97
C LEU A 4 -3.85 38.85 1.52
N TYR A 5 -4.08 38.65 2.82
CA TYR A 5 -4.10 37.31 3.42
C TYR A 5 -5.24 36.46 2.85
N ASN A 6 -6.43 37.05 2.71
CA ASN A 6 -7.58 36.35 2.13
C ASN A 6 -7.38 36.06 0.64
N LYS A 7 -6.76 36.98 -0.11
CA LYS A 7 -6.34 36.73 -1.49
C LYS A 7 -5.31 35.61 -1.59
N ALA A 8 -4.34 35.57 -0.68
CA ALA A 8 -3.36 34.48 -0.63
C ALA A 8 -4.01 33.11 -0.40
N ILE A 9 -5.01 33.04 0.49
CA ILE A 9 -5.80 31.82 0.70
C ILE A 9 -6.60 31.45 -0.57
N SER A 10 -7.18 32.43 -1.26
CA SER A 10 -7.90 32.18 -2.52
C SER A 10 -6.97 31.58 -3.59
N PHE A 11 -5.84 32.22 -3.85
CA PHE A 11 -4.84 31.72 -4.81
C PHE A 11 -4.32 30.34 -4.42
N TYR A 12 -4.05 30.11 -3.13
CA TYR A 12 -3.64 28.80 -2.62
C TYR A 12 -4.68 27.72 -2.90
N ASN A 13 -5.96 28.03 -2.64
CA ASN A 13 -7.08 27.14 -2.91
C ASN A 13 -7.37 26.97 -4.39
N GLU A 14 -6.85 27.84 -5.27
CA GLU A 14 -6.94 27.75 -6.74
C GLU A 14 -5.72 27.04 -7.38
N GLY A 15 -4.71 26.71 -6.57
CA GLY A 15 -3.45 26.10 -7.02
C GLY A 15 -2.46 27.10 -7.64
N GLU A 16 -2.74 28.40 -7.52
CA GLU A 16 -1.89 29.50 -7.98
C GLU A 16 -0.86 29.84 -6.88
N TYR A 17 0.08 28.91 -6.63
CA TYR A 17 0.95 28.99 -5.46
C TYR A 17 2.00 30.12 -5.52
N GLU A 18 2.44 30.52 -6.71
CA GLU A 18 3.37 31.67 -6.86
C GLU A 18 2.66 32.97 -6.46
N GLU A 19 1.42 33.14 -6.91
CA GLU A 19 0.54 34.27 -6.62
C GLU A 19 0.11 34.27 -5.14
N ALA A 20 -0.17 33.09 -4.58
CA ALA A 20 -0.45 32.92 -3.16
C ALA A 20 0.75 33.32 -2.30
N LEU A 21 1.96 32.90 -2.69
CA LEU A 21 3.21 33.22 -1.99
C LEU A 21 3.52 34.73 -2.03
N ASP A 22 3.30 35.39 -3.17
CA ASP A 22 3.47 36.84 -3.28
C ASP A 22 2.45 37.59 -2.41
N ALA A 23 1.17 37.20 -2.47
CA ALA A 23 0.12 37.83 -1.68
C ALA A 23 0.33 37.68 -0.16
N ILE A 24 0.76 36.50 0.32
CA ILE A 24 0.99 36.29 1.77
C ILE A 24 2.22 37.06 2.26
N ARG A 25 3.30 37.11 1.47
CA ARG A 25 4.54 37.82 1.84
C ARG A 25 4.33 39.34 1.93
N ASN A 26 3.41 39.88 1.12
CA ASN A 26 3.04 41.29 1.13
C ASN A 26 1.89 41.62 2.11
N SER A 27 1.36 40.63 2.81
CA SER A 27 0.30 40.82 3.79
C SER A 27 0.85 41.20 5.17
N SER A 28 0.03 41.86 6.00
CA SER A 28 0.27 42.09 7.42
C SER A 28 0.39 40.80 8.24
N MET A 29 -0.05 39.66 7.70
CA MET A 29 0.04 38.33 8.34
C MET A 29 1.32 37.57 8.02
N ALA A 30 2.24 38.12 7.20
CA ALA A 30 3.45 37.42 6.77
C ALA A 30 4.31 36.86 7.92
N THR A 31 4.36 37.52 9.08
CA THR A 31 5.15 37.11 10.26
C THR A 31 4.34 36.31 11.29
N SER A 32 3.02 36.20 11.10
CA SER A 32 2.16 35.40 11.99
C SER A 32 2.45 33.91 11.84
N LYS A 33 2.09 33.11 12.84
CA LYS A 33 2.24 31.65 12.78
C LYS A 33 1.52 31.05 11.57
N ASP A 34 0.31 31.52 11.28
CA ASP A 34 -0.50 31.02 10.18
C ASP A 34 0.04 31.50 8.83
N GLY A 35 0.48 32.75 8.72
CA GLY A 35 1.13 33.24 7.50
C GLY A 35 2.46 32.55 7.20
N GLN A 36 3.27 32.27 8.22
CA GLN A 36 4.51 31.50 8.06
C GLN A 36 4.25 30.04 7.68
N ASN A 37 3.16 29.43 8.16
CA ASN A 37 2.75 28.12 7.71
C ASN A 37 2.33 28.15 6.24
N LEU A 38 1.51 29.11 5.83
CA LEU A 38 1.08 29.26 4.44
C LEU A 38 2.25 29.53 3.50
N ILE A 39 3.22 30.38 3.89
CA ILE A 39 4.46 30.62 3.14
C ILE A 39 5.22 29.30 2.91
N ARG A 40 5.46 28.53 3.98
CA ARG A 40 6.18 27.25 3.89
C ARG A 40 5.46 26.24 3.00
N GLU A 41 4.14 26.20 3.08
CA GLU A 41 3.31 25.30 2.26
C GLU A 41 3.37 25.71 0.78
N CYS A 42 3.24 27.00 0.46
CA CYS A 42 3.39 27.52 -0.90
C CYS A 42 4.78 27.25 -1.47
N GLU A 43 5.85 27.53 -0.72
CA GLU A 43 7.23 27.26 -1.15
C GLU A 43 7.47 25.78 -1.45
N LYS A 44 6.93 24.88 -0.61
CA LYS A 44 6.98 23.44 -0.82
C LYS A 44 6.25 23.02 -2.11
N LEU A 45 5.03 23.53 -2.33
CA LEU A 45 4.21 23.18 -3.50
C LEU A 45 4.78 23.74 -4.79
N ILE A 46 5.33 24.96 -4.78
CA ILE A 46 6.07 25.54 -5.91
C ILE A 46 7.27 24.65 -6.25
N LEU A 47 8.06 24.24 -5.26
CA LEU A 47 9.19 23.33 -5.47
C LEU A 47 8.76 22.01 -6.12
N GLU A 48 7.69 21.39 -5.61
CA GLU A 48 7.13 20.15 -6.18
C GLU A 48 6.64 20.35 -7.62
N GLN A 49 5.99 21.48 -7.91
CA GLN A 49 5.52 21.82 -9.26
C GLN A 49 6.68 22.00 -10.25
N TYR A 50 7.76 22.69 -9.87
CA TYR A 50 8.92 22.85 -10.76
C TYR A 50 9.67 21.53 -10.97
N VAL A 51 9.80 20.68 -9.93
CA VAL A 51 10.38 19.33 -10.09
C VAL A 51 9.58 18.52 -11.11
N TYR A 52 8.24 18.56 -11.02
CA TYR A 52 7.36 17.88 -11.96
C TYR A 52 7.55 18.40 -13.39
N LEU A 53 7.46 19.72 -13.60
CA LEU A 53 7.58 20.33 -14.94
C LEU A 53 8.93 20.05 -15.60
N ILE A 54 10.03 20.09 -14.83
CA ILE A 54 11.37 19.76 -15.36
C ILE A 54 11.42 18.29 -15.79
N LYS A 55 10.87 17.36 -15.01
CA LYS A 55 10.81 15.93 -15.36
C LYS A 55 9.93 15.66 -16.57
N GLU A 56 8.77 16.30 -16.66
CA GLU A 56 7.86 16.21 -17.81
C GLU A 56 8.58 16.65 -19.10
N TYR A 57 9.31 17.77 -19.08
CA TYR A 57 10.12 18.18 -20.23
C TYR A 57 11.22 17.17 -20.57
N ILE A 58 11.87 16.54 -19.59
CA ILE A 58 12.86 15.49 -19.83
C ILE A 58 12.22 14.26 -20.50
N GLU A 59 11.05 13.84 -20.03
CA GLU A 59 10.29 12.70 -20.60
C GLU A 59 9.84 12.97 -22.03
N GLN A 60 9.45 14.21 -22.33
CA GLN A 60 9.11 14.68 -23.68
C GLN A 60 10.35 14.91 -24.56
N GLN A 61 11.56 14.63 -24.06
CA GLN A 61 12.84 14.90 -24.72
C GLN A 61 13.08 16.39 -25.04
N ASP A 62 12.36 17.30 -24.38
CA ASP A 62 12.50 18.75 -24.50
C ASP A 62 13.49 19.29 -23.45
N TYR A 63 14.76 18.91 -23.62
CA TYR A 63 15.82 19.23 -22.67
C TYR A 63 16.12 20.73 -22.56
N LEU A 64 15.79 21.51 -23.60
CA LEU A 64 15.94 22.96 -23.60
C LEU A 64 14.93 23.61 -22.64
N ASN A 65 13.65 23.22 -22.69
CA ASN A 65 12.67 23.73 -21.75
C ASN A 65 12.88 23.18 -20.33
N ALA A 66 13.35 21.94 -20.18
CA ALA A 66 13.77 21.42 -18.88
C ALA A 66 14.86 22.30 -18.24
N SER A 67 15.87 22.67 -19.02
CA SER A 67 16.98 23.52 -18.56
C SER A 67 16.50 24.94 -18.24
N ARG A 68 15.64 25.51 -19.10
CA ARG A 68 15.05 26.83 -18.88
C ARG A 68 14.19 26.86 -17.61
N LYS A 69 13.42 25.80 -17.35
CA LYS A 69 12.56 25.71 -16.16
C LYS A 69 13.38 25.53 -14.88
N LYS A 70 14.50 24.80 -14.96
CA LYS A 70 15.50 24.69 -13.88
C LYS A 70 16.11 26.05 -13.53
N GLU A 71 16.50 26.84 -14.53
CA GLU A 71 17.06 28.18 -14.32
C GLU A 71 16.00 29.19 -13.83
N GLU A 72 14.75 29.08 -14.30
CA GLU A 72 13.63 29.92 -13.85
C GLU A 72 13.39 29.75 -12.33
N TYR A 73 13.36 28.51 -11.84
CA TYR A 73 13.24 28.25 -10.40
C TYR A 73 14.39 28.89 -9.62
N LYS A 74 15.63 28.64 -10.07
CA LYS A 74 16.84 29.16 -9.43
C LYS A 74 16.84 30.68 -9.35
N THR A 75 16.38 31.34 -10.41
CA THR A 75 16.29 32.81 -10.47
C THR A 75 15.23 33.36 -9.52
N LYS A 76 14.06 32.73 -9.44
CA LYS A 76 12.93 33.22 -8.61
C LYS A 76 13.07 32.87 -7.12
N TYR A 77 13.59 31.69 -6.80
CA TYR A 77 13.53 31.11 -5.45
C TYR A 77 14.89 30.70 -4.88
N GLY A 78 15.95 30.82 -5.66
CA GLY A 78 17.30 30.41 -5.28
C GLY A 78 17.57 28.92 -5.49
N SER A 79 18.75 28.49 -5.05
CA SER A 79 19.21 27.11 -5.18
C SER A 79 18.45 26.15 -4.27
N ASN A 80 18.02 25.02 -4.82
CA ASN A 80 17.42 23.92 -4.06
C ASN A 80 17.94 22.56 -4.57
N PRO A 81 18.47 21.68 -3.68
CA PRO A 81 19.03 20.39 -4.08
C PRO A 81 18.08 19.50 -4.87
N LYS A 82 16.76 19.56 -4.63
CA LYS A 82 15.77 18.77 -5.37
C LYS A 82 15.66 19.17 -6.84
N ILE A 83 15.93 20.42 -7.17
CA ILE A 83 15.94 20.95 -8.55
C ILE A 83 17.34 20.75 -9.16
N GLU A 84 18.40 21.06 -8.41
CA GLU A 84 19.79 20.96 -8.88
C GLU A 84 20.20 19.53 -9.23
N ASN A 85 19.76 18.53 -8.44
CA ASN A 85 20.10 17.13 -8.64
C ASN A 85 19.32 16.47 -9.80
N ILE A 86 18.38 17.18 -10.45
CA ILE A 86 17.72 16.66 -11.65
C ILE A 86 18.73 16.67 -12.80
N ILE A 87 19.12 15.47 -13.25
CA ILE A 87 20.01 15.26 -14.39
C ILE A 87 19.19 15.49 -15.67
N ILE A 88 19.56 16.51 -16.44
CA ILE A 88 19.01 16.76 -17.78
C ILE A 88 20.01 16.16 -18.78
N PRO A 89 19.61 15.18 -19.61
CA PRO A 89 20.48 14.61 -20.63
C PRO A 89 21.03 15.70 -21.55
N TYR A 90 22.35 15.72 -21.75
CA TYR A 90 23.05 16.76 -22.50
C TYR A 90 22.71 16.69 -23.99
N VAL A 91 22.31 17.83 -24.58
CA VAL A 91 22.33 18.05 -26.02
C VAL A 91 23.71 18.62 -26.36
N SER A 92 24.60 17.81 -26.91
CA SER A 92 25.77 18.33 -27.61
C SER A 92 25.30 18.92 -28.93
N VAL A 93 24.92 20.19 -28.93
CA VAL A 93 24.97 20.98 -30.16
C VAL A 93 26.44 21.27 -30.39
N MET A 94 27.03 20.59 -31.38
CA MET A 94 28.32 20.99 -31.92
C MET A 94 28.21 22.43 -32.38
N VAL A 95 28.86 23.33 -31.64
CA VAL A 95 29.22 24.64 -32.15
C VAL A 95 30.31 24.38 -33.17
N ASP A 96 29.95 24.50 -34.46
CA ASP A 96 30.90 24.52 -35.55
C ASP A 96 31.73 25.81 -35.40
N GLN A 97 32.85 25.69 -34.69
CA GLN A 97 33.89 26.73 -34.68
C GLN A 97 34.59 26.66 -36.03
N LYS A 98 34.11 27.46 -36.98
CA LYS A 98 34.97 28.03 -38.01
C LYS A 98 35.16 29.51 -37.73
N GLU A 99 36.43 29.81 -37.54
CA GLU A 99 37.09 31.05 -37.17
C GLU A 99 36.71 32.31 -37.97
N CYS A 100 36.98 33.43 -37.28
CA CYS A 100 37.56 34.69 -37.76
C CYS A 100 36.63 35.83 -38.27
N SER A 101 36.58 36.85 -37.39
CA SER A 101 37.05 38.21 -37.67
C SER A 101 36.18 39.18 -38.47
N GLU A 102 36.01 40.35 -37.83
CA GLU A 102 35.95 41.71 -38.39
C GLU A 102 34.74 42.14 -39.24
N HIS A 103 34.06 43.14 -38.67
CA HIS A 103 33.58 44.38 -39.26
C HIS A 103 33.05 44.42 -40.71
N GLN A 104 31.82 44.97 -40.77
CA GLN A 104 31.36 46.03 -41.67
C GLN A 104 30.82 45.69 -43.08
N ILE A 105 29.59 46.21 -43.27
CA ILE A 105 29.07 46.90 -44.47
C ILE A 105 28.28 46.06 -45.52
N SER A 106 27.07 46.59 -45.79
CA SER A 106 26.40 46.75 -47.10
C SER A 106 25.51 45.62 -47.68
N ASN A 107 24.20 45.93 -47.63
CA ASN A 107 23.21 46.00 -48.72
C ASN A 107 22.93 44.80 -49.65
N ASN A 108 21.62 44.46 -49.67
CA ASN A 108 20.70 44.30 -50.83
C ASN A 108 21.06 43.24 -51.90
N GLN A 109 20.15 42.43 -52.45
CA GLN A 109 18.69 42.52 -52.56
C GLN A 109 18.13 41.19 -53.15
N SER A 110 16.87 40.86 -52.79
CA SER A 110 15.83 40.14 -53.58
C SER A 110 16.04 38.63 -53.90
N GLN A 111 15.05 37.73 -53.86
CA GLN A 111 13.58 37.85 -53.84
C GLN A 111 12.90 36.50 -53.44
N GLN A 112 11.77 36.59 -52.71
CA GLN A 112 10.58 35.71 -52.65
C GLN A 112 10.73 34.21 -52.25
N SER A 113 9.97 33.63 -51.31
CA SER A 113 8.50 33.66 -51.17
C SER A 113 8.00 32.97 -49.87
N VAL A 114 6.73 33.24 -49.53
CA VAL A 114 5.80 32.53 -48.60
C VAL A 114 5.88 32.86 -47.10
N LYS A 115 5.07 33.84 -46.71
CA LYS A 115 4.58 34.08 -45.34
C LYS A 115 3.70 32.90 -44.88
N ARG A 116 4.05 32.23 -43.78
CA ARG A 116 3.10 31.51 -42.91
C ARG A 116 2.94 32.29 -41.61
N LYS A 117 1.79 32.94 -41.45
CA LYS A 117 1.29 33.38 -40.14
C LYS A 117 0.79 32.13 -39.40
N LEU A 118 1.36 31.81 -38.25
CA LEU A 118 0.85 30.79 -37.32
C LEU A 118 0.04 31.51 -36.22
N PRO A 119 -1.22 31.14 -35.94
CA PRO A 119 -2.10 31.89 -35.03
C PRO A 119 -1.75 31.64 -33.56
N LEU A 120 -1.61 32.76 -32.84
CA LEU A 120 -1.10 32.90 -31.48
C LEU A 120 -2.12 32.56 -30.38
N TYR A 121 -3.07 31.66 -30.63
CA TYR A 121 -4.23 31.43 -29.75
C TYR A 121 -4.43 29.95 -29.38
N ARG A 122 -3.44 29.36 -28.68
CA ARG A 122 -3.63 28.05 -28.00
C ARG A 122 -2.82 27.86 -26.71
N LYS A 123 -2.04 28.87 -26.29
CA LYS A 123 -1.12 28.77 -25.14
C LYS A 123 -1.71 29.16 -23.78
N LEU A 124 -2.92 29.70 -23.70
CA LEU A 124 -3.48 30.21 -22.43
C LEU A 124 -4.53 29.30 -21.75
N PHE A 125 -4.98 28.21 -22.39
CA PHE A 125 -6.07 27.39 -21.83
C PHE A 125 -5.62 26.15 -21.04
N CYS A 126 -4.37 25.69 -21.24
CA CYS A 126 -3.88 24.46 -20.59
C CYS A 126 -3.40 24.65 -19.14
N MET A 127 -3.10 25.89 -18.72
CA MET A 127 -2.56 26.15 -17.38
C MET A 127 -3.64 26.29 -16.29
N LYS A 128 -4.89 26.65 -16.65
CA LYS A 128 -5.98 26.83 -15.67
C LYS A 128 -6.72 25.53 -15.29
N ARG A 129 -6.65 24.48 -16.09
CA ARG A 129 -7.39 23.21 -15.83
C ARG A 129 -6.62 22.20 -14.96
N THR A 130 -5.30 22.28 -14.92
CA THR A 130 -4.46 21.39 -14.10
C THR A 130 -4.46 21.78 -12.62
N GLY A 131 -4.58 23.07 -12.29
CA GLY A 131 -4.79 23.55 -10.91
C GLY A 131 -6.09 23.03 -10.29
N LEU A 132 -7.20 23.05 -11.05
CA LEU A 132 -8.52 22.59 -10.57
C LEU A 132 -8.59 21.13 -10.12
N ILE A 133 -7.76 20.25 -10.70
CA ILE A 133 -7.72 18.81 -10.37
C ILE A 133 -6.93 18.57 -9.07
N ILE A 134 -5.94 19.43 -8.77
CA ILE A 134 -5.10 19.34 -7.56
C ILE A 134 -5.87 19.76 -6.31
N ILE A 135 -6.76 20.77 -6.43
CA ILE A 135 -7.60 21.30 -5.33
C ILE A 135 -8.55 20.23 -4.79
N ALA A 136 -9.17 19.43 -5.67
CA ALA A 136 -10.11 18.38 -5.28
C ALA A 136 -9.44 17.25 -4.49
N ILE A 137 -8.17 16.95 -4.77
CA ILE A 137 -7.40 15.89 -4.12
C ILE A 137 -6.89 16.34 -2.73
N ILE A 138 -6.50 17.61 -2.59
CA ILE A 138 -6.04 18.18 -1.32
C ILE A 138 -7.22 18.40 -0.36
N ALA A 139 -8.39 18.85 -0.85
CA ALA A 139 -9.59 19.02 -0.05
C ALA A 139 -10.11 17.70 0.55
N LEU A 140 -10.06 16.60 -0.20
CA LEU A 140 -10.43 15.26 0.29
C LEU A 140 -9.45 14.73 1.35
N SER A 141 -8.17 15.10 1.23
CA SER A 141 -7.13 14.71 2.19
C SER A 141 -7.24 15.47 3.52
N LEU A 142 -7.68 16.73 3.51
CA LEU A 142 -7.85 17.55 4.72
C LEU A 142 -9.10 17.18 5.53
N ILE A 143 -10.17 16.72 4.88
CA ILE A 143 -11.37 16.20 5.57
C ILE A 143 -11.05 14.93 6.38
N SER A 144 -10.16 14.06 5.88
CA SER A 144 -9.69 12.89 6.64
C SER A 144 -8.77 13.23 7.83
N LEU A 145 -8.09 14.38 7.79
CA LEU A 145 -7.18 14.81 8.86
C LEU A 145 -7.90 15.50 10.02
N LEU A 146 -9.01 16.21 9.74
CA LEU A 146 -9.82 16.90 10.75
C LEU A 146 -10.68 15.93 11.58
N GLY A 147 -11.14 14.82 11.00
CA GLY A 147 -11.82 13.74 11.72
C GLY A 147 -10.91 12.97 12.70
N TYR A 148 -9.61 12.90 12.41
CA TYR A 148 -8.64 12.17 13.23
C TYR A 148 -8.12 12.98 14.43
N ARG A 149 -8.16 14.32 14.37
CA ARG A 149 -7.63 15.21 15.42
C ARG A 149 -8.59 15.42 16.59
N SER A 150 -9.90 15.22 16.40
CA SER A 150 -10.89 15.44 17.47
C SER A 150 -10.98 14.32 18.50
N TYR A 151 -10.39 13.13 18.24
CA TYR A 151 -10.54 11.95 19.13
C TYR A 151 -9.31 11.65 20.00
N LYS A 152 -8.17 12.31 19.79
CA LYS A 152 -6.90 11.98 20.46
C LYS A 152 -6.47 12.96 21.56
N SER A 153 -7.14 14.10 21.71
CA SER A 153 -6.68 15.19 22.57
C SER A 153 -7.18 15.13 24.03
N THR A 154 -8.10 14.23 24.39
CA THR A 154 -8.70 14.21 25.74
C THR A 154 -8.33 13.00 26.60
N ALA A 155 -7.64 11.99 26.06
CA ALA A 155 -7.32 10.76 26.81
C ALA A 155 -5.86 10.64 27.28
N ILE A 156 -4.92 11.37 26.66
CA ILE A 156 -3.47 11.19 26.91
C ILE A 156 -2.95 12.09 28.05
N GLU A 157 -3.63 13.21 28.32
CA GLU A 157 -3.21 14.16 29.36
C GLU A 157 -3.50 13.67 30.80
N GLU A 158 -4.48 12.77 31.01
CA GLU A 158 -4.84 12.27 32.35
C GLU A 158 -3.96 11.08 32.83
N GLU A 159 -3.36 10.33 31.90
CA GLU A 159 -2.54 9.15 32.24
C GLU A 159 -1.09 9.53 32.59
N TYR A 160 -0.59 10.63 32.02
CA TYR A 160 0.77 11.14 32.28
C TYR A 160 0.93 11.73 33.70
N GLN A 161 -0.15 12.20 34.32
CA GLN A 161 -0.14 12.74 35.69
C GLN A 161 -0.30 11.68 36.78
N ARG A 162 -0.79 10.46 36.46
CA ARG A 162 -0.80 9.34 37.42
C ARG A 162 0.55 8.63 37.56
N GLN A 163 1.37 8.67 36.52
CA GLN A 163 2.65 7.94 36.50
C GLN A 163 3.74 8.60 37.36
N MET A 164 3.62 9.89 37.69
CA MET A 164 4.58 10.62 38.56
C MET A 164 4.40 10.35 40.07
N ALA A 165 3.44 9.52 40.50
CA ALA A 165 3.14 9.29 41.92
C ALA A 165 3.72 7.98 42.51
N ILE A 166 4.42 7.14 41.74
CA ILE A 166 4.84 5.79 42.22
C ILE A 166 6.38 5.59 42.25
N ASP A 167 7.18 6.49 41.69
CA ASP A 167 8.66 6.36 41.67
C ASP A 167 9.37 6.84 42.95
N THR A 168 8.71 6.75 44.10
CA THR A 168 9.36 6.97 45.40
C THR A 168 9.18 5.72 46.27
N TYR A 169 10.09 4.74 46.15
CA TYR A 169 10.72 4.03 47.28
C TYR A 169 11.67 2.89 46.81
N SER A 170 12.95 3.04 47.16
CA SER A 170 14.03 2.03 47.32
C SER A 170 14.33 1.09 46.14
N GLY A 171 15.50 1.08 45.50
CA GLY A 171 16.84 1.40 45.97
C GLY A 171 17.53 0.17 46.58
N ALA A 172 18.31 -0.56 45.75
CA ALA A 172 19.63 -1.15 46.03
C ALA A 172 19.94 -2.40 45.16
N THR A 173 21.04 -2.32 44.41
CA THR A 173 21.90 -3.43 43.93
C THR A 173 23.21 -3.41 44.78
N PRO A 174 24.23 -4.31 44.67
CA PRO A 174 24.48 -5.39 43.69
C PRO A 174 25.13 -6.72 44.23
N GLU A 175 25.32 -7.69 43.31
CA GLU A 175 26.55 -8.50 43.08
C GLU A 175 26.80 -9.95 43.65
N TYR A 176 27.41 -10.76 42.75
CA TYR A 176 28.26 -11.98 42.85
C TYR A 176 27.75 -13.46 42.77
N ALA A 177 28.40 -14.18 41.82
CA ALA A 177 28.89 -15.59 41.75
C ALA A 177 27.91 -16.79 41.90
N ILE A 178 27.65 -17.63 40.87
CA ILE A 178 28.37 -18.82 40.33
C ILE A 178 28.74 -19.91 41.37
N GLU A 179 28.07 -21.08 41.32
CA GLU A 179 28.62 -22.46 41.15
C GLU A 179 27.66 -23.57 41.68
N LYS A 180 27.60 -24.70 40.93
CA LYS A 180 27.50 -26.15 41.30
C LYS A 180 26.43 -26.62 42.32
N GLU A 181 25.89 -27.85 42.39
CA GLU A 181 26.02 -29.21 41.83
C GLU A 181 24.67 -29.92 42.23
N GLN A 182 24.01 -30.71 41.38
CA GLN A 182 23.94 -32.19 41.38
C GLN A 182 23.56 -32.91 42.70
N GLU A 183 22.57 -33.83 42.57
CA GLU A 183 22.20 -34.99 43.45
C GLU A 183 21.70 -34.65 44.87
N GLU A 184 20.70 -35.30 45.48
CA GLU A 184 20.21 -36.68 45.45
C GLU A 184 18.81 -36.69 46.12
N PHE A 185 17.84 -37.41 45.54
CA PHE A 185 16.54 -37.68 46.17
C PHE A 185 16.69 -38.89 47.10
N GLY A 186 16.53 -38.67 48.42
CA GLY A 186 16.24 -39.72 49.39
C GLY A 186 14.73 -39.76 49.69
N LEU A 187 14.14 -40.94 49.54
CA LEU A 187 12.74 -41.28 49.83
C LEU A 187 12.38 -41.06 51.32
N GLU A 188 11.16 -40.59 51.62
CA GLU A 188 10.10 -41.45 52.19
C GLU A 188 8.72 -40.75 52.34
N VAL A 189 7.71 -41.60 52.24
CA VAL A 189 6.25 -41.47 52.09
C VAL A 189 5.54 -40.85 53.32
N SER A 190 4.48 -40.05 53.09
CA SER A 190 3.23 -40.21 53.85
C SER A 190 2.02 -39.72 53.05
N ASN A 191 1.04 -40.59 52.95
CA ASN A 191 -0.19 -40.47 52.18
C ASN A 191 -1.17 -39.48 52.82
N ASP A 192 -1.87 -38.72 51.99
CA ASP A 192 -3.33 -38.65 52.05
C ASP A 192 -3.89 -38.16 50.71
N VAL A 193 -4.60 -39.07 50.04
CA VAL A 193 -5.37 -38.81 48.81
C VAL A 193 -6.72 -39.48 49.01
N PRO A 194 -7.81 -38.80 48.63
CA PRO A 194 -8.84 -39.47 47.84
C PRO A 194 -8.86 -38.87 46.44
N ASN A 195 -8.45 -39.72 45.51
CA ASN A 195 -8.51 -39.53 44.08
C ASN A 195 -9.97 -39.65 43.65
N PRO A 196 -10.48 -38.78 42.78
CA PRO A 196 -11.49 -39.20 41.85
C PRO A 196 -10.89 -39.29 40.44
N THR A 197 -10.83 -40.54 39.98
CA THR A 197 -11.03 -40.96 38.59
C THR A 197 -9.89 -40.74 37.60
N VAL A 198 -9.07 -41.79 37.51
CA VAL A 198 -8.63 -42.36 36.22
C VAL A 198 -9.85 -42.45 35.29
N GLY A 199 -9.91 -41.65 34.22
CA GLY A 199 -10.86 -41.89 33.14
C GLY A 199 -11.49 -40.68 32.43
N SER A 200 -11.26 -39.44 32.85
CA SER A 200 -11.69 -38.27 32.06
C SER A 200 -10.51 -37.74 31.27
N THR A 201 -10.48 -38.02 29.97
CA THR A 201 -9.55 -37.35 29.05
C THR A 201 -9.88 -35.86 29.02
N ILE A 202 -9.28 -35.08 29.92
CA ILE A 202 -9.28 -33.62 29.82
C ILE A 202 -8.70 -33.31 28.44
N ILE A 203 -9.50 -32.72 27.56
CA ILE A 203 -9.04 -32.21 26.27
C ILE A 203 -8.23 -30.94 26.59
N GLY A 204 -6.99 -31.15 27.01
CA GLY A 204 -6.06 -30.07 27.35
C GLY A 204 -5.28 -29.61 26.12
N PHE A 205 -5.12 -28.31 25.97
CA PHE A 205 -4.32 -27.68 24.91
C PHE A 205 -2.89 -27.40 25.38
N GLU A 206 -1.93 -27.50 24.47
CA GLU A 206 -0.54 -27.17 24.74
C GLU A 206 -0.27 -25.68 24.47
N TYR A 207 0.40 -25.06 25.42
CA TYR A 207 0.83 -23.67 25.44
C TYR A 207 2.34 -23.62 25.62
N TYR A 208 3.00 -22.78 24.83
CA TYR A 208 4.45 -22.73 24.70
C TYR A 208 4.92 -21.33 25.00
N GLY A 209 6.07 -21.22 25.65
CA GLY A 209 6.67 -19.92 25.89
C GLY A 209 7.75 -19.97 26.93
N MET A 210 7.92 -18.88 27.67
CA MET A 210 9.09 -18.71 28.53
C MET A 210 8.71 -18.07 29.87
N ILE A 211 9.46 -18.46 30.89
CA ILE A 211 9.58 -17.74 32.15
C ILE A 211 10.85 -16.90 32.09
N ASN A 212 10.72 -15.62 32.45
CA ASN A 212 11.77 -14.61 32.51
C ASN A 212 12.59 -14.47 31.21
N GLU A 213 11.97 -14.73 30.06
CA GLU A 213 12.64 -14.78 28.74
C GLU A 213 13.84 -15.74 28.66
N LYS A 214 13.99 -16.62 29.66
CA LYS A 214 15.21 -17.43 29.86
C LYS A 214 14.91 -18.91 29.95
N TYR A 215 13.77 -19.29 30.52
CA TYR A 215 13.43 -20.68 30.78
C TYR A 215 12.25 -21.09 29.89
N PRO A 216 12.48 -21.77 28.75
CA PRO A 216 11.41 -22.23 27.90
C PRO A 216 10.60 -23.33 28.60
N ILE A 217 9.29 -23.21 28.53
CA ILE A 217 8.33 -24.13 29.14
C ILE A 217 7.21 -24.48 28.17
N VAL A 218 6.60 -25.64 28.40
CA VAL A 218 5.38 -26.08 27.72
C VAL A 218 4.35 -26.47 28.77
N MET A 219 3.19 -25.83 28.76
CA MET A 219 2.04 -26.14 29.62
C MET A 219 0.96 -26.85 28.84
N ARG A 220 0.43 -27.95 29.35
CA ARG A 220 -0.81 -28.56 28.88
C ARG A 220 -1.91 -28.24 29.87
N LEU A 221 -2.87 -27.41 29.46
CA LEU A 221 -3.95 -26.91 30.31
C LEU A 221 -5.30 -27.40 29.81
N GLY A 222 -6.20 -27.79 30.72
CA GLY A 222 -7.57 -28.12 30.38
C GLY A 222 -8.53 -27.95 31.54
N TRP A 223 -9.80 -27.79 31.19
CA TRP A 223 -10.87 -27.47 32.12
C TRP A 223 -11.48 -28.75 32.70
N ARG A 224 -11.62 -28.77 34.02
CA ARG A 224 -12.35 -29.83 34.75
C ARG A 224 -13.81 -29.42 34.96
N GLU A 225 -14.03 -28.14 35.31
CA GLU A 225 -15.32 -27.46 35.49
C GLU A 225 -15.21 -26.04 34.90
N PRO A 226 -16.30 -25.27 34.71
CA PRO A 226 -16.26 -23.94 34.08
C PRO A 226 -15.24 -22.95 34.68
N ASN A 227 -14.90 -23.12 35.96
CA ASN A 227 -13.96 -22.26 36.68
C ASN A 227 -12.74 -23.01 37.24
N GLU A 228 -12.66 -24.34 37.06
CA GLU A 228 -11.55 -25.16 37.54
C GLU A 228 -10.69 -25.60 36.37
N ILE A 229 -9.43 -25.22 36.42
CA ILE A 229 -8.44 -25.52 35.39
C ILE A 229 -7.31 -26.36 36.00
N GLY A 230 -6.95 -27.42 35.31
CA GLY A 230 -5.84 -28.29 35.67
C GLY A 230 -4.89 -28.49 34.50
N GLY A 231 -3.74 -29.09 34.77
CA GLY A 231 -2.78 -29.33 33.72
C GLY A 231 -1.46 -29.88 34.22
N SER A 232 -0.47 -29.78 33.34
CA SER A 232 0.91 -30.10 33.66
C SER A 232 1.81 -29.18 32.88
N TYR A 233 3.03 -28.92 33.35
CA TYR A 233 4.03 -28.29 32.53
C TYR A 233 5.42 -28.86 32.74
N TYR A 234 6.29 -28.66 31.76
CA TYR A 234 7.70 -29.03 31.87
C TYR A 234 8.60 -27.93 31.31
N TYR A 235 9.82 -27.86 31.87
CA TYR A 235 10.90 -27.10 31.27
C TYR A 235 11.41 -27.85 30.04
N VAL A 236 11.53 -27.17 28.91
CA VAL A 236 11.99 -27.78 27.65
C VAL A 236 13.36 -28.45 27.82
N LYS A 237 14.26 -27.83 28.61
CA LYS A 237 15.59 -28.37 28.93
C LYS A 237 15.53 -29.74 29.60
N ASN A 238 14.49 -30.02 30.38
CA ASN A 238 14.33 -31.27 31.12
C ASN A 238 13.53 -32.31 30.33
N GLY A 239 12.86 -31.91 29.24
CA GLY A 239 12.08 -32.79 28.38
C GLY A 239 10.70 -33.15 28.92
N ARG A 240 9.82 -33.65 28.03
CA ARG A 240 8.38 -33.87 28.26
C ARG A 240 8.06 -34.91 29.34
N ASN A 241 9.02 -35.74 29.72
CA ASN A 241 8.84 -36.76 30.76
C ASN A 241 9.02 -36.20 32.17
N ASN A 242 9.49 -34.95 32.31
CA ASN A 242 9.75 -34.28 33.58
C ASN A 242 8.72 -33.18 33.82
N THR A 243 7.49 -33.58 34.10
CA THR A 243 6.34 -32.68 34.28
C THR A 243 6.06 -32.36 35.74
N LEU A 244 5.63 -31.12 35.98
CA LEU A 244 5.03 -30.64 37.22
C LEU A 244 3.52 -30.52 37.02
N GLU A 245 2.73 -30.83 38.04
CA GLU A 245 1.27 -30.73 37.98
C GLU A 245 0.83 -29.28 38.18
N LEU A 246 -0.23 -28.89 37.47
CA LEU A 246 -0.86 -27.59 37.59
C LEU A 246 -2.31 -27.74 38.04
N SER A 247 -2.72 -26.93 39.02
CA SER A 247 -4.12 -26.84 39.45
C SER A 247 -4.47 -25.40 39.82
N GLY A 248 -5.66 -24.95 39.43
CA GLY A 248 -6.08 -23.60 39.71
C GLY A 248 -7.45 -23.23 39.19
N SER A 249 -7.67 -21.93 39.07
CA SER A 249 -8.97 -21.36 38.73
C SER A 249 -8.84 -20.08 37.92
N MET A 250 -9.90 -19.74 37.20
CA MET A 250 -10.04 -18.47 36.49
C MET A 250 -11.26 -17.72 37.00
N ASN A 251 -11.13 -16.41 37.16
CA ASN A 251 -12.27 -15.55 37.52
C ASN A 251 -12.96 -14.96 36.28
N SER A 252 -14.04 -14.23 36.49
CA SER A 252 -14.85 -13.61 35.43
C SER A 252 -14.15 -12.51 34.62
N ASN A 253 -12.96 -12.07 35.03
CA ASN A 253 -12.18 -11.02 34.37
C ASN A 253 -11.00 -11.59 33.57
N ASP A 254 -11.10 -12.85 33.16
CA ASP A 254 -10.05 -13.61 32.47
C ASP A 254 -8.72 -13.62 33.24
N TYR A 255 -8.75 -13.51 34.57
CA TYR A 255 -7.56 -13.59 35.40
C TYR A 255 -7.45 -14.98 35.99
N MET A 256 -6.35 -15.66 35.68
CA MET A 256 -6.12 -17.06 35.99
C MET A 256 -4.95 -17.22 36.94
N ILE A 257 -5.15 -18.05 37.96
CA ILE A 257 -4.14 -18.46 38.94
C ILE A 257 -3.95 -19.97 38.82
N LEU A 258 -2.73 -20.42 38.52
CA LEU A 258 -2.33 -21.82 38.45
C LEU A 258 -1.20 -22.08 39.44
N LYS A 259 -1.41 -23.02 40.33
CA LYS A 259 -0.43 -23.49 41.30
C LYS A 259 0.31 -24.70 40.74
N GLU A 260 1.62 -24.70 40.91
CA GLU A 260 2.55 -25.75 40.52
C GLU A 260 2.81 -26.70 41.68
N TYR A 261 2.77 -28.00 41.38
CA TYR A 261 3.03 -29.07 42.33
C TYR A 261 4.08 -30.05 41.79
N ASN A 262 5.00 -30.47 42.65
CA ASN A 262 5.97 -31.52 42.32
C ASN A 262 5.37 -32.93 42.48
N SER A 263 6.16 -33.98 42.20
CA SER A 263 5.71 -35.38 42.33
C SER A 263 5.38 -35.81 43.76
N ALA A 264 5.83 -35.06 44.77
CA ALA A 264 5.48 -35.26 46.18
C ALA A 264 4.19 -34.50 46.58
N GLY A 265 3.58 -33.73 45.67
CA GLY A 265 2.40 -32.90 45.93
C GLY A 265 2.71 -31.58 46.63
N GLU A 266 3.98 -31.19 46.73
CA GLU A 266 4.37 -29.93 47.36
C GLU A 266 4.19 -28.77 46.39
N HIS A 267 3.73 -27.63 46.91
CA HIS A 267 3.55 -26.40 46.13
C HIS A 267 4.90 -25.72 45.85
N THR A 268 5.32 -25.70 44.59
CA THR A 268 6.66 -25.21 44.19
C THR A 268 6.63 -23.92 43.36
N GLY A 269 5.45 -23.42 43.01
CA GLY A 269 5.30 -22.11 42.38
C GLY A 269 3.86 -21.73 42.04
N THR A 270 3.67 -20.46 41.66
CA THR A 270 2.36 -19.91 41.28
C THR A 270 2.50 -19.11 39.99
N PHE A 271 1.71 -19.43 38.98
CA PHE A 271 1.45 -18.58 37.83
C PHE A 271 0.18 -17.78 38.08
N GLU A 272 0.25 -16.46 37.94
CA GLU A 272 -0.90 -15.57 38.05
C GLU A 272 -0.88 -14.56 36.90
N GLY A 273 -2.00 -14.35 36.22
CA GLY A 273 -1.98 -13.49 35.04
C GLY A 273 -3.26 -13.44 34.23
N LYS A 274 -3.20 -12.65 33.16
CA LYS A 274 -4.30 -12.55 32.20
C LYS A 274 -4.27 -13.75 31.27
N TRP A 275 -5.41 -14.41 31.19
CA TRP A 275 -5.73 -15.44 30.23
C TRP A 275 -6.50 -14.86 29.04
N SER A 276 -6.37 -15.55 27.92
CA SER A 276 -7.14 -15.37 26.70
C SER A 276 -7.15 -16.74 26.00
N MET A 277 -8.10 -16.94 25.08
CA MET A 277 -8.26 -18.21 24.34
C MET A 277 -6.93 -18.83 23.86
N ASP A 278 -5.99 -17.99 23.38
CA ASP A 278 -4.73 -18.44 22.76
C ASP A 278 -3.47 -17.96 23.49
N SER A 279 -3.59 -17.26 24.63
CA SER A 279 -2.40 -16.86 25.38
C SER A 279 -2.64 -16.76 26.88
N TYR A 280 -1.59 -17.04 27.64
CA TYR A 280 -1.56 -16.86 29.08
C TYR A 280 -0.28 -16.16 29.49
N SER A 281 -0.38 -15.04 30.19
CA SER A 281 0.78 -14.23 30.54
C SER A 281 0.59 -13.50 31.86
N GLY A 282 1.69 -13.31 32.59
CA GLY A 282 1.67 -12.65 33.89
C GLY A 282 2.95 -12.91 34.66
N THR A 283 2.80 -13.20 35.95
CA THR A 283 3.91 -13.41 36.87
C THR A 283 3.94 -14.86 37.35
N PHE A 284 5.10 -15.49 37.26
CA PHE A 284 5.43 -16.73 37.91
C PHE A 284 6.21 -16.43 39.19
N THR A 285 5.73 -16.91 40.32
CA THR A 285 6.41 -16.84 41.61
C THR A 285 6.93 -18.24 41.96
N ASN A 286 8.23 -18.44 42.03
CA ASN A 286 8.78 -19.76 42.39
C ASN A 286 8.73 -20.02 43.92
N TYR A 287 9.14 -21.22 44.35
CA TYR A 287 9.19 -21.63 45.76
C TYR A 287 10.05 -20.72 46.67
N LYS A 288 10.99 -19.94 46.09
CA LYS A 288 11.81 -18.96 46.83
C LYS A 288 11.15 -17.57 46.93
N GLY A 289 9.93 -17.40 46.41
CA GLY A 289 9.23 -16.13 46.33
C GLY A 289 9.74 -15.20 45.22
N VAL A 290 10.61 -15.69 44.32
CA VAL A 290 11.13 -14.88 43.21
C VAL A 290 10.06 -14.77 42.13
N LYS A 291 9.69 -13.53 41.82
CA LYS A 291 8.72 -13.17 40.79
C LYS A 291 9.42 -12.99 39.44
N MET A 292 8.90 -13.65 38.42
CA MET A 292 9.41 -13.63 37.06
C MET A 292 8.26 -13.45 36.07
N PRO A 293 8.39 -12.59 35.06
CA PRO A 293 7.37 -12.51 34.03
C PRO A 293 7.32 -13.83 33.25
N PHE A 294 6.14 -14.26 32.81
CA PHE A 294 6.02 -15.36 31.87
C PHE A 294 5.03 -15.00 30.77
N LYS A 295 5.23 -15.64 29.61
CA LYS A 295 4.31 -15.51 28.49
C LYS A 295 4.22 -16.83 27.75
N LEU A 296 2.99 -17.28 27.53
CA LEU A 296 2.65 -18.53 26.90
C LEU A 296 1.62 -18.30 25.82
N TYR A 297 1.72 -19.09 24.77
CA TYR A 297 0.83 -19.04 23.63
C TYR A 297 0.40 -20.45 23.29
N ARG A 298 -0.88 -20.65 23.03
CA ARG A 298 -1.39 -21.90 22.49
C ARG A 298 -0.73 -22.10 21.13
N GLU A 299 -0.14 -23.26 20.89
CA GLU A 299 0.14 -23.62 19.50
C GLU A 299 -1.20 -23.78 18.79
N THR A 300 -1.59 -22.75 18.03
CA THR A 300 -2.21 -23.03 16.75
C THR A 300 -1.08 -23.47 15.83
N THR A 301 -0.77 -24.78 15.90
CA THR A 301 0.11 -25.52 15.00
C THR A 301 1.56 -25.00 14.90
N ALA A 302 2.48 -25.58 15.68
CA ALA A 302 3.67 -26.14 15.04
C ALA A 302 3.26 -27.49 14.42
N THR A 303 2.51 -27.40 13.34
CA THR A 303 2.80 -28.36 12.28
C THR A 303 3.81 -27.69 11.39
N ASN A 304 4.62 -28.52 10.75
CA ASN A 304 5.23 -28.20 9.47
C ASN A 304 4.37 -27.18 8.71
N ASN A 305 4.98 -26.31 7.93
CA ASN A 305 4.30 -25.29 7.12
C ASN A 305 3.12 -25.75 6.24
N SER A 306 2.72 -27.02 6.27
CA SER A 306 1.54 -27.64 5.72
C SER A 306 0.19 -27.27 6.37
N ASP A 307 0.08 -26.92 7.66
CA ASP A 307 -1.24 -26.93 8.34
C ASP A 307 -1.89 -25.56 8.62
N ILE A 308 -1.18 -24.45 8.39
CA ILE A 308 -1.83 -23.13 8.36
C ILE A 308 -2.83 -23.17 7.22
N THR A 309 -4.12 -23.13 7.56
CA THR A 309 -5.19 -23.01 6.58
C THR A 309 -5.16 -21.59 6.01
N PHE A 310 -5.31 -21.47 4.70
CA PHE A 310 -5.34 -20.18 4.04
C PHE A 310 -6.72 -19.93 3.45
N ASN A 311 -7.21 -18.73 3.70
CA ASN A 311 -8.38 -18.18 3.05
C ASN A 311 -7.96 -17.41 1.80
N SER A 312 -8.95 -17.08 0.97
CA SER A 312 -8.77 -16.32 -0.25
C SER A 312 -9.64 -15.08 -0.20
N TYR A 313 -9.06 -13.92 -0.45
CA TYR A 313 -9.78 -12.67 -0.64
C TYR A 313 -9.72 -12.26 -2.11
N GLN A 314 -10.89 -12.04 -2.70
CA GLN A 314 -11.03 -11.47 -4.04
C GLN A 314 -11.56 -10.05 -3.92
N ASN A 315 -10.79 -9.09 -4.45
CA ASN A 315 -11.27 -7.72 -4.58
C ASN A 315 -12.08 -7.60 -5.88
N SER A 316 -13.35 -7.20 -5.76
CA SER A 316 -14.26 -7.10 -6.90
C SER A 316 -13.94 -5.91 -7.83
N ARG A 317 -13.42 -4.81 -7.29
CA ARG A 317 -13.14 -3.57 -8.03
C ARG A 317 -11.96 -3.71 -8.99
N PHE A 318 -10.88 -4.32 -8.51
CA PHE A 318 -9.63 -4.48 -9.26
C PHE A 318 -9.36 -5.92 -9.68
N ASN A 319 -10.26 -6.86 -9.34
CA ASN A 319 -10.23 -8.27 -9.75
C ASN A 319 -8.89 -8.98 -9.47
N TYR A 320 -8.28 -8.68 -8.33
CA TYR A 320 -7.13 -9.42 -7.83
C TYR A 320 -7.57 -10.35 -6.71
N THR A 321 -6.80 -11.42 -6.52
CA THR A 321 -6.94 -12.32 -5.38
C THR A 321 -5.64 -12.34 -4.58
N ILE A 322 -5.77 -12.36 -3.25
CA ILE A 322 -4.68 -12.67 -2.33
C ILE A 322 -5.09 -13.81 -1.41
N THR A 323 -4.13 -14.69 -1.16
CA THR A 323 -4.26 -15.76 -0.18
C THR A 323 -3.74 -15.25 1.15
N TYR A 324 -4.49 -15.45 2.23
CA TYR A 324 -4.12 -14.96 3.56
C TYR A 324 -4.37 -16.03 4.63
N PRO A 325 -3.55 -16.10 5.68
CA PRO A 325 -3.67 -17.14 6.69
C PRO A 325 -4.93 -16.95 7.54
N SER A 326 -5.60 -18.06 7.88
CA SER A 326 -6.89 -18.05 8.58
C SER A 326 -6.84 -17.46 10.00
N PHE A 327 -5.65 -17.39 10.61
CA PHE A 327 -5.47 -16.74 11.92
C PHE A 327 -5.67 -15.21 11.87
N LEU A 328 -5.60 -14.59 10.69
CA LEU A 328 -6.02 -13.19 10.51
C LEU A 328 -7.55 -13.14 10.42
N ASN A 329 -8.17 -13.36 11.58
CA ASN A 329 -9.59 -13.64 11.73
C ASN A 329 -10.48 -12.39 11.73
N LYS A 330 -9.91 -11.19 11.85
CA LYS A 330 -10.63 -9.92 11.71
C LYS A 330 -10.39 -9.31 10.34
N ARG A 331 -11.41 -8.66 9.79
CA ARG A 331 -11.43 -8.11 8.43
C ARG A 331 -12.04 -6.72 8.43
N GLN A 332 -11.43 -5.80 7.68
CA GLN A 332 -11.94 -4.46 7.43
C GLN A 332 -11.75 -4.12 5.95
N GLU A 333 -12.85 -3.96 5.20
CA GLU A 333 -12.79 -3.44 3.82
C GLU A 333 -12.42 -1.96 3.81
N SER A 334 -11.76 -1.51 2.74
CA SER A 334 -11.58 -0.09 2.50
C SER A 334 -12.88 0.55 2.03
N GLU A 335 -13.11 1.82 2.40
CA GLU A 335 -14.33 2.57 2.08
C GLU A 335 -14.56 2.69 0.57
N ASN A 336 -13.48 2.84 -0.19
CA ASN A 336 -13.52 2.94 -1.65
C ASN A 336 -13.46 1.56 -2.34
N GLY A 337 -13.45 0.44 -1.58
CA GLY A 337 -13.41 -0.92 -2.09
C GLY A 337 -12.15 -1.29 -2.86
N ASP A 338 -11.05 -0.57 -2.68
CA ASP A 338 -9.76 -0.85 -3.31
C ASP A 338 -8.98 -1.99 -2.64
N GLY A 339 -9.38 -2.39 -1.43
CA GLY A 339 -8.53 -3.19 -0.57
C GLY A 339 -9.18 -3.64 0.71
N CYS A 340 -8.40 -4.38 1.49
CA CYS A 340 -8.83 -4.93 2.76
C CYS A 340 -7.66 -5.05 3.73
N LYS A 341 -7.94 -4.86 5.03
CA LYS A 341 -7.04 -5.17 6.14
C LYS A 341 -7.54 -6.44 6.84
N PHE A 342 -6.67 -7.44 6.95
CA PHE A 342 -6.87 -8.66 7.74
C PHE A 342 -5.95 -8.61 8.95
N TYR A 343 -6.46 -8.84 10.15
CA TYR A 343 -5.65 -8.68 11.36
C TYR A 343 -6.02 -9.69 12.43
N MET A 344 -5.00 -10.10 13.19
CA MET A 344 -5.17 -10.86 14.44
C MET A 344 -5.17 -9.87 15.61
N ASP A 345 -4.15 -9.01 15.63
CA ASP A 345 -3.93 -7.93 16.59
C ASP A 345 -3.24 -6.73 15.89
N ASP A 346 -2.86 -5.72 16.68
CA ASP A 346 -2.25 -4.48 16.18
C ASP A 346 -0.80 -4.66 15.67
N ASN A 347 -0.15 -5.79 15.97
CA ASN A 347 1.22 -6.08 15.56
C ASN A 347 1.31 -7.10 14.43
N THR A 348 0.27 -7.90 14.21
CA THR A 348 0.22 -8.94 13.18
C THR A 348 -0.99 -8.75 12.26
N TYR A 349 -0.75 -8.20 11.08
CA TYR A 349 -1.80 -7.88 10.12
C TYR A 349 -1.31 -7.82 8.66
N LEU A 350 -2.22 -8.06 7.73
CA LEU A 350 -2.04 -7.96 6.28
C LEU A 350 -2.91 -6.82 5.75
N ILE A 351 -2.32 -5.92 4.97
CA ILE A 351 -3.05 -4.92 4.18
C ILE A 351 -2.85 -5.28 2.71
N VAL A 352 -3.92 -5.25 1.92
CA VAL A 352 -3.87 -5.43 0.47
C VAL A 352 -4.70 -4.35 -0.23
N SER A 353 -4.22 -3.83 -1.34
CA SER A 353 -4.95 -2.86 -2.16
C SER A 353 -4.59 -2.93 -3.65
N GLY A 354 -5.50 -2.43 -4.48
CA GLY A 354 -5.30 -2.14 -5.90
C GLY A 354 -5.38 -0.64 -6.16
N MET A 355 -4.56 -0.11 -7.06
CA MET A 355 -4.51 1.32 -7.38
C MET A 355 -4.23 1.51 -8.87
N TYR A 356 -5.10 2.25 -9.57
CA TYR A 356 -4.79 2.65 -10.95
C TYR A 356 -3.51 3.48 -11.00
N ASN A 357 -2.65 3.16 -11.95
CA ASN A 357 -1.43 3.88 -12.24
C ASN A 357 -1.73 5.15 -13.04
N ALA A 358 -2.43 6.11 -12.41
CA ALA A 358 -2.88 7.34 -13.07
C ALA A 358 -1.72 8.23 -13.55
N LEU A 359 -0.52 8.04 -12.97
CA LEU A 359 0.69 8.80 -13.26
C LEU A 359 1.66 8.05 -14.20
N ASP A 360 1.23 6.90 -14.74
CA ASP A 360 2.04 6.01 -15.59
C ASP A 360 3.44 5.71 -15.02
N GLU A 361 3.54 5.60 -13.69
CA GLU A 361 4.79 5.33 -13.01
C GLU A 361 5.30 3.93 -13.34
N SER A 362 6.60 3.83 -13.65
CA SER A 362 7.24 2.53 -13.79
C SER A 362 7.38 1.83 -12.43
N ILE A 363 7.41 0.49 -12.46
CA ILE A 363 7.66 -0.30 -11.25
C ILE A 363 9.02 0.03 -10.61
N ILE A 364 10.00 0.42 -11.42
CA ILE A 364 11.35 0.82 -10.99
C ILE A 364 11.31 2.16 -10.25
N SER A 365 10.57 3.14 -10.78
CA SER A 365 10.37 4.44 -10.14
C SER A 365 9.75 4.26 -8.75
N ARG A 366 8.66 3.48 -8.68
CA ARG A 366 8.00 3.17 -7.42
C ARG A 366 8.90 2.42 -6.46
N TYR A 367 9.67 1.43 -6.93
CA TYR A 367 10.65 0.71 -6.11
C TYR A 367 11.68 1.65 -5.48
N ASN A 368 12.26 2.57 -6.26
CA ASN A 368 13.28 3.51 -5.79
C ASN A 368 12.73 4.48 -4.73
N GLU A 369 11.47 4.90 -4.85
CA GLU A 369 10.80 5.72 -3.84
C GLU A 369 10.74 4.99 -2.49
N TYR A 370 10.34 3.72 -2.47
CA TYR A 370 10.31 2.93 -1.25
C TYR A 370 11.71 2.62 -0.71
N LYS A 371 12.67 2.30 -1.59
CA LYS A 371 14.05 1.97 -1.20
C LYS A 371 14.78 3.14 -0.53
N SER A 372 14.49 4.37 -0.96
CA SER A 372 15.11 5.58 -0.43
C SER A 372 14.86 5.81 1.08
N LYS A 373 13.90 5.08 1.68
CA LYS A 373 13.45 5.25 3.07
C LYS A 373 14.18 4.32 4.07
N SER A 374 15.35 3.78 3.70
CA SER A 374 16.06 2.66 4.35
C SER A 374 15.30 1.34 4.23
N VAL A 375 16.01 0.28 3.83
CA VAL A 375 15.44 -1.05 3.60
C VAL A 375 16.45 -2.14 3.95
N THR A 376 16.06 -3.07 4.84
CA THR A 376 16.89 -4.23 5.23
C THR A 376 16.93 -5.31 4.14
N TYR A 377 15.84 -5.54 3.40
CA TYR A 377 15.78 -6.52 2.31
C TYR A 377 14.98 -5.98 1.12
N SER A 378 15.51 -6.13 -0.09
CA SER A 378 14.80 -5.69 -1.29
C SER A 378 15.13 -6.54 -2.51
N ILE A 379 14.13 -6.76 -3.37
CA ILE A 379 14.27 -7.38 -4.69
C ILE A 379 13.40 -6.60 -5.67
N GLN A 380 13.93 -6.33 -6.87
CA GLN A 380 13.16 -5.79 -7.97
C GLN A 380 13.27 -6.74 -9.18
N LYS A 381 12.14 -6.90 -9.88
CA LYS A 381 11.96 -7.66 -11.13
C LYS A 381 11.09 -6.85 -12.09
N ASP A 382 10.99 -7.33 -13.33
CA ASP A 382 10.44 -6.59 -14.48
C ASP A 382 9.11 -5.88 -14.20
N ASN A 383 8.18 -6.53 -13.50
CA ASN A 383 6.86 -5.99 -13.21
C ASN A 383 6.49 -6.03 -11.71
N TRP A 384 7.42 -6.37 -10.82
CA TRP A 384 7.16 -6.36 -9.39
C TRP A 384 8.41 -6.10 -8.56
N PHE A 385 8.21 -5.65 -7.32
CA PHE A 385 9.27 -5.58 -6.33
C PHE A 385 8.78 -6.06 -4.97
N VAL A 386 9.76 -6.41 -4.12
CA VAL A 386 9.58 -6.70 -2.71
C VAL A 386 10.53 -5.84 -1.91
N ILE A 387 10.02 -5.29 -0.80
CA ILE A 387 10.79 -4.55 0.19
C ILE A 387 10.38 -5.01 1.59
N SER A 388 11.34 -5.16 2.49
CA SER A 388 11.11 -5.48 3.89
C SER A 388 12.08 -4.71 4.78
N ASP A 389 11.55 -4.12 5.85
CA ASP A 389 12.34 -3.45 6.87
C ASP A 389 11.61 -3.46 8.23
N TYR A 390 12.25 -2.88 9.24
CA TYR A 390 11.68 -2.66 10.55
C TYR A 390 10.81 -1.39 10.57
N THR A 391 9.68 -1.47 11.25
CA THR A 391 8.87 -0.31 11.62
C THR A 391 9.45 0.36 12.88
N SER A 392 9.01 1.58 13.18
CA SER A 392 9.47 2.34 14.35
C SER A 392 9.21 1.65 15.70
N ASN A 393 8.23 0.75 15.78
CA ASN A 393 7.92 -0.05 16.97
C ASN A 393 8.64 -1.41 17.00
N GLY A 394 9.59 -1.66 16.09
CA GLY A 394 10.40 -2.88 16.07
C GLY A 394 9.73 -4.11 15.43
N ASN A 395 8.53 -3.96 14.84
CA ASN A 395 7.94 -5.00 13.99
C ASN A 395 8.65 -5.02 12.63
N ILE A 396 8.45 -6.09 11.87
CA ILE A 396 8.90 -6.21 10.49
C ILE A 396 7.70 -6.03 9.57
N PHE A 397 7.88 -5.30 8.48
CA PHE A 397 6.94 -5.32 7.36
C PHE A 397 7.56 -6.03 6.15
N TYR A 398 6.73 -6.73 5.39
CA TYR A 398 7.08 -7.30 4.09
C TYR A 398 6.06 -6.82 3.06
N THR A 399 6.50 -5.97 2.14
CA THR A 399 5.68 -5.38 1.08
C THR A 399 6.03 -6.01 -0.26
N LYS A 400 5.02 -6.50 -1.00
CA LYS A 400 5.13 -6.82 -2.42
C LYS A 400 4.23 -5.91 -3.23
N THR A 401 4.79 -5.32 -4.27
CA THR A 401 4.06 -4.47 -5.23
C THR A 401 4.23 -5.05 -6.63
N VAL A 402 3.12 -5.21 -7.35
CA VAL A 402 3.08 -5.71 -8.73
C VAL A 402 2.39 -4.68 -9.61
N LEU A 403 3.00 -4.33 -10.74
CA LEU A 403 2.37 -3.51 -11.79
C LEU A 403 1.88 -4.43 -12.90
N GLN A 404 0.57 -4.42 -13.16
CA GLN A 404 -0.02 -5.17 -14.26
C GLN A 404 -1.21 -4.40 -14.84
N ASN A 405 -1.25 -4.25 -16.17
CA ASN A 405 -2.33 -3.59 -16.90
C ASN A 405 -2.66 -2.18 -16.38
N GLY A 406 -1.63 -1.39 -16.04
CA GLY A 406 -1.81 -0.04 -15.50
C GLY A 406 -2.41 0.00 -14.09
N VAL A 407 -2.33 -1.09 -13.33
CA VAL A 407 -2.77 -1.17 -11.93
C VAL A 407 -1.61 -1.66 -11.06
N PHE A 408 -1.36 -0.95 -9.97
CA PHE A 408 -0.52 -1.42 -8.88
C PHE A 408 -1.35 -2.26 -7.91
N PHE A 409 -0.88 -3.47 -7.64
CA PHE A 409 -1.36 -4.31 -6.57
C PHE A 409 -0.31 -4.35 -5.48
N THR A 410 -0.67 -3.90 -4.28
CA THR A 410 0.26 -3.82 -3.15
C THR A 410 -0.30 -4.65 -2.00
N ALA A 411 0.54 -5.49 -1.43
CA ALA A 411 0.23 -6.19 -0.20
C ALA A 411 1.38 -6.05 0.80
N THR A 412 1.05 -5.77 2.05
CA THR A 412 2.02 -5.58 3.14
C THR A 412 1.62 -6.41 4.33
N PHE A 413 2.49 -7.33 4.75
CA PHE A 413 2.33 -8.13 5.96
C PHE A 413 3.22 -7.59 7.07
N TYR A 414 2.63 -7.28 8.22
CA TYR A 414 3.30 -6.80 9.42
C TYR A 414 3.30 -7.90 10.48
N TYR A 415 4.43 -8.07 11.18
CA TYR A 415 4.56 -9.04 12.26
C TYR A 415 5.73 -8.69 13.20
N PRO A 416 5.73 -9.18 14.47
CA PRO A 416 6.83 -8.94 15.40
C PRO A 416 8.15 -9.56 14.93
N ALA A 417 9.27 -8.85 15.12
CA ALA A 417 10.60 -9.33 14.68
C ALA A 417 10.99 -10.69 15.30
N LYS A 418 10.58 -10.96 16.54
CA LYS A 418 10.80 -12.23 17.24
C LYS A 418 10.17 -13.45 16.53
N ASP A 419 9.16 -13.22 15.68
CA ASP A 419 8.43 -14.27 14.97
C ASP A 419 8.88 -14.40 13.51
N LYS A 420 10.03 -13.83 13.14
CA LYS A 420 10.56 -13.84 11.77
C LYS A 420 10.64 -15.25 11.16
N ASP A 421 11.22 -16.19 11.89
CA ASP A 421 11.38 -17.55 11.37
C ASP A 421 10.05 -18.28 11.21
N LYS A 422 9.08 -17.98 12.09
CA LYS A 422 7.70 -18.47 12.00
C LYS A 422 7.01 -17.96 10.73
N TYR A 423 7.16 -16.67 10.40
CA TYR A 423 6.40 -16.06 9.31
C TYR A 423 7.07 -16.12 7.93
N ASN A 424 8.34 -16.48 7.82
CA ASN A 424 9.04 -16.62 6.52
C ASN A 424 8.27 -17.49 5.50
N SER A 425 7.70 -18.59 5.97
CA SER A 425 6.91 -19.52 5.16
C SER A 425 5.49 -19.06 4.88
N VAL A 426 4.86 -18.36 5.84
CA VAL A 426 3.56 -17.72 5.68
C VAL A 426 3.66 -16.65 4.59
N ILE A 427 4.69 -15.82 4.65
CA ILE A 427 5.03 -14.82 3.63
C ILE A 427 5.18 -15.50 2.26
N LYS A 428 5.94 -16.60 2.18
CA LYS A 428 6.06 -17.35 0.93
C LYS A 428 4.69 -17.77 0.38
N LYS A 429 3.79 -18.30 1.21
CA LYS A 429 2.43 -18.70 0.78
C LYS A 429 1.55 -17.53 0.38
N ILE A 430 1.57 -16.41 1.13
CA ILE A 430 0.79 -15.20 0.81
C ILE A 430 1.23 -14.61 -0.55
N PHE A 431 2.54 -14.46 -0.75
CA PHE A 431 3.07 -13.60 -1.80
C PHE A 431 3.54 -14.33 -3.07
N THR A 432 3.69 -15.65 -3.06
CA THR A 432 4.13 -16.42 -4.25
C THR A 432 3.19 -16.18 -5.44
N ASN A 433 1.89 -16.28 -5.19
CA ASN A 433 0.87 -16.19 -6.22
C ASN A 433 0.21 -14.82 -6.33
N PHE A 434 0.58 -13.85 -5.47
CA PHE A 434 -0.02 -12.53 -5.47
C PHE A 434 0.52 -11.63 -6.60
N PRO A 435 -0.35 -10.89 -7.32
CA PRO A 435 -1.81 -11.01 -7.33
C PRO A 435 -2.25 -12.24 -8.14
N LEU A 436 -3.06 -13.12 -7.52
CA LEU A 436 -3.59 -14.28 -8.23
C LEU A 436 -4.77 -13.78 -9.06
N LYS A 437 -4.75 -14.03 -10.37
CA LYS A 437 -5.95 -13.89 -11.18
C LYS A 437 -6.82 -15.12 -10.91
N SER A 438 -8.01 -14.93 -10.34
CA SER A 438 -8.96 -16.01 -10.15
C SER A 438 -9.37 -16.56 -11.52
N ASN A 439 -8.93 -17.78 -11.85
CA ASN A 439 -9.37 -18.50 -13.06
C ASN A 439 -10.87 -18.85 -13.03
N THR A 440 -11.58 -18.59 -11.93
CA THR A 440 -12.99 -18.92 -11.70
C THR A 440 -13.95 -17.72 -11.84
N SER A 441 -13.50 -16.58 -12.36
CA SER A 441 -14.38 -15.45 -12.77
C SER A 441 -14.07 -14.92 -14.18
N SER A 442 -13.21 -15.60 -14.93
CA SER A 442 -12.71 -15.19 -16.25
C SER A 442 -13.76 -15.21 -17.37
N VAL A 443 -14.95 -15.78 -17.12
CA VAL A 443 -16.04 -15.81 -18.12
C VAL A 443 -17.12 -14.76 -17.85
N SER A 444 -17.15 -14.06 -16.70
CA SER A 444 -18.18 -13.03 -16.47
C SER A 444 -17.71 -11.61 -16.76
N ASN A 445 -16.42 -11.29 -16.56
CA ASN A 445 -15.89 -9.91 -16.61
C ASN A 445 -14.78 -9.67 -17.66
N SER A 446 -14.50 -10.63 -18.56
CA SER A 446 -13.56 -10.43 -19.68
C SER A 446 -14.18 -9.59 -20.80
N LEU A 447 -13.35 -8.89 -21.60
CA LEU A 447 -13.85 -8.21 -22.81
C LEU A 447 -14.50 -9.20 -23.78
N SER A 448 -13.95 -10.41 -23.93
CA SER A 448 -14.59 -11.47 -24.72
C SER A 448 -16.01 -11.82 -24.24
N SER A 449 -16.21 -12.01 -22.93
CA SER A 449 -17.56 -12.19 -22.36
C SER A 449 -18.45 -10.97 -22.60
N PHE A 450 -17.90 -9.77 -22.39
CA PHE A 450 -18.64 -8.53 -22.56
C PHE A 450 -19.12 -8.36 -24.01
N PHE A 451 -18.24 -8.51 -25.00
CA PHE A 451 -18.58 -8.36 -26.41
C PHE A 451 -19.52 -9.48 -26.89
N SER A 452 -19.26 -10.75 -26.54
CA SER A 452 -20.12 -11.88 -26.91
C SER A 452 -21.56 -11.74 -26.40
N LYS A 453 -21.76 -11.25 -25.16
CA LYS A 453 -23.09 -11.04 -24.57
C LYS A 453 -23.85 -9.83 -25.13
N ASN A 454 -23.16 -8.92 -25.80
CA ASN A 454 -23.73 -7.65 -26.25
C ASN A 454 -23.72 -7.49 -27.77
N VAL A 455 -23.48 -8.57 -28.54
CA VAL A 455 -23.70 -8.58 -29.99
C VAL A 455 -25.13 -8.13 -30.31
N GLY A 456 -25.26 -7.21 -31.26
CA GLY A 456 -26.52 -6.62 -31.69
C GLY A 456 -27.01 -5.44 -30.84
N LYS A 457 -26.41 -5.16 -29.68
CA LYS A 457 -26.80 -4.02 -28.83
C LYS A 457 -26.07 -2.74 -29.24
N TYR A 458 -26.72 -1.60 -29.00
CA TYR A 458 -26.11 -0.30 -29.25
C TYR A 458 -25.20 0.12 -28.09
N PRO A 459 -24.11 0.87 -28.36
CA PRO A 459 -23.18 1.38 -27.36
C PRO A 459 -23.83 2.11 -26.18
N SER A 460 -24.90 2.88 -26.45
CA SER A 460 -25.66 3.62 -25.45
C SER A 460 -26.37 2.70 -24.45
N ASP A 461 -26.93 1.58 -24.91
CA ASP A 461 -27.77 0.69 -24.11
C ASP A 461 -26.96 -0.05 -23.02
N ILE A 462 -25.66 -0.18 -23.26
CA ILE A 462 -24.74 -0.96 -22.41
C ILE A 462 -23.64 -0.09 -21.79
N ASN A 463 -23.72 1.23 -21.97
CA ASN A 463 -22.68 2.18 -21.56
C ASN A 463 -21.29 1.73 -22.02
N LEU A 464 -21.14 1.34 -23.29
CA LEU A 464 -19.95 0.70 -23.84
C LEU A 464 -18.64 1.40 -23.44
N LEU A 465 -18.54 2.70 -23.70
CA LEU A 465 -17.33 3.48 -23.43
C LEU A 465 -17.07 3.67 -21.93
N GLU A 466 -18.09 3.55 -21.08
CA GLU A 466 -17.95 3.61 -19.62
C GLU A 466 -17.75 2.23 -18.98
N PHE A 467 -17.81 1.14 -19.75
CA PHE A 467 -17.49 -0.19 -19.24
C PHE A 467 -16.04 -0.20 -18.73
N PRO A 468 -15.79 -0.44 -17.43
CA PRO A 468 -14.51 -0.14 -16.80
C PRO A 468 -13.29 -0.75 -17.52
N LEU A 469 -13.37 -2.02 -17.90
CA LEU A 469 -12.25 -2.71 -18.55
C LEU A 469 -11.99 -2.19 -19.98
N LEU A 470 -13.05 -1.89 -20.74
CA LEU A 470 -12.89 -1.33 -22.09
C LEU A 470 -12.35 0.09 -22.00
N LYS A 471 -12.91 0.91 -21.11
CA LYS A 471 -12.46 2.28 -20.85
C LYS A 471 -10.97 2.35 -20.52
N THR A 472 -10.51 1.54 -19.57
CA THR A 472 -9.10 1.49 -19.19
C THR A 472 -8.21 1.12 -20.37
N ARG A 473 -8.59 0.10 -21.15
CA ARG A 473 -7.81 -0.33 -22.33
C ARG A 473 -7.82 0.72 -23.44
N LEU A 474 -8.95 1.35 -23.72
CA LEU A 474 -9.02 2.45 -24.69
C LEU A 474 -8.14 3.62 -24.27
N ILE A 475 -8.20 4.06 -23.01
CA ILE A 475 -7.36 5.16 -22.52
C ILE A 475 -5.87 4.82 -22.62
N ALA A 476 -5.47 3.61 -22.22
CA ALA A 476 -4.08 3.18 -22.33
C ALA A 476 -3.61 3.11 -23.80
N LEU A 477 -4.50 2.67 -24.70
CA LEU A 477 -4.20 2.46 -26.11
C LEU A 477 -4.12 3.76 -26.91
N VAL A 478 -5.11 4.65 -26.75
CA VAL A 478 -5.20 5.87 -27.55
C VAL A 478 -4.76 7.13 -26.80
N GLY A 479 -4.59 7.07 -25.48
CA GLY A 479 -4.33 8.22 -24.61
C GLY A 479 -5.60 9.01 -24.25
N ASN A 480 -5.56 9.74 -23.13
CA ASN A 480 -6.71 10.47 -22.58
C ASN A 480 -7.33 11.49 -23.56
N ASN A 481 -6.52 12.21 -24.33
CA ASN A 481 -7.02 13.20 -25.29
C ASN A 481 -7.85 12.55 -26.41
N ASN A 482 -7.38 11.41 -26.93
CA ASN A 482 -8.10 10.67 -27.96
C ASN A 482 -9.32 9.96 -27.40
N TYR A 483 -9.24 9.40 -26.19
CA TYR A 483 -10.40 8.82 -25.53
C TYR A 483 -11.52 9.86 -25.30
N ASN A 484 -11.17 11.07 -24.84
CA ASN A 484 -12.15 12.15 -24.68
C ASN A 484 -12.75 12.60 -26.02
N PHE A 485 -11.94 12.64 -27.08
CA PHE A 485 -12.43 12.87 -28.44
C PHE A 485 -13.44 11.78 -28.84
N ILE A 486 -13.09 10.50 -28.69
CA ILE A 486 -13.97 9.36 -28.98
C ILE A 486 -15.27 9.55 -28.20
N LYS A 487 -15.21 9.69 -26.87
CA LYS A 487 -16.41 9.87 -26.03
C LYS A 487 -17.30 11.04 -26.46
N THR A 488 -16.71 12.14 -26.94
CA THR A 488 -17.45 13.32 -27.39
C THR A 488 -18.17 13.09 -28.71
N TYR A 489 -17.49 12.43 -29.65
CA TYR A 489 -17.96 12.29 -31.04
C TYR A 489 -18.50 10.90 -31.38
N PHE A 490 -18.59 9.97 -30.43
CA PHE A 490 -19.20 8.64 -30.64
C PHE A 490 -20.73 8.73 -30.52
N GLN A 491 -21.36 9.52 -31.39
CA GLN A 491 -22.77 9.93 -31.28
C GLN A 491 -23.67 9.10 -32.20
N VAL A 492 -23.34 9.06 -33.49
CA VAL A 492 -24.02 8.23 -34.49
C VAL A 492 -23.32 6.88 -34.53
N VAL A 493 -23.94 5.88 -33.91
CA VAL A 493 -23.31 4.61 -33.58
C VAL A 493 -23.93 3.42 -34.31
N THR A 494 -23.11 2.40 -34.53
CA THR A 494 -23.55 1.08 -34.99
C THR A 494 -23.69 0.12 -33.81
N PRO A 495 -24.56 -0.90 -33.87
CA PRO A 495 -24.58 -1.95 -32.85
C PRO A 495 -23.29 -2.77 -32.91
N ILE A 496 -22.94 -3.43 -31.81
CA ILE A 496 -21.82 -4.36 -31.78
C ILE A 496 -22.07 -5.49 -32.79
N LYS A 497 -21.13 -5.70 -33.71
CA LYS A 497 -21.16 -6.79 -34.69
C LYS A 497 -20.07 -7.80 -34.39
N LEU A 498 -20.31 -9.06 -34.74
CA LEU A 498 -19.30 -10.11 -34.80
C LEU A 498 -19.02 -10.42 -36.27
N GLY A 499 -17.76 -10.68 -36.63
CA GLY A 499 -17.41 -11.06 -38.00
C GLY A 499 -16.75 -9.96 -38.81
N PHE A 500 -16.09 -8.97 -38.17
CA PHE A 500 -15.40 -7.90 -38.90
C PHE A 500 -14.43 -8.47 -39.92
N ASN A 501 -14.44 -7.92 -41.14
CA ASN A 501 -13.63 -8.41 -42.28
C ASN A 501 -13.75 -9.93 -42.52
N LYS A 502 -14.94 -10.51 -42.29
CA LYS A 502 -15.23 -11.95 -42.40
C LYS A 502 -14.47 -12.83 -41.39
N ASN A 503 -13.85 -12.24 -40.38
CA ASN A 503 -13.17 -12.97 -39.32
C ASN A 503 -14.12 -13.19 -38.12
N PRO A 504 -14.50 -14.46 -37.81
CA PRO A 504 -15.47 -14.77 -36.76
C PRO A 504 -14.97 -14.47 -35.34
N ASN A 505 -13.70 -14.07 -35.17
CA ASN A 505 -13.11 -13.71 -33.88
C ASN A 505 -13.08 -12.21 -33.61
N LEU A 506 -13.50 -11.39 -34.57
CA LEU A 506 -13.44 -9.93 -34.46
C LEU A 506 -14.81 -9.35 -34.19
N TYR A 507 -14.93 -8.68 -33.04
CA TYR A 507 -16.06 -7.81 -32.74
C TYR A 507 -15.75 -6.40 -33.21
N GLU A 508 -16.72 -5.73 -33.81
CA GLU A 508 -16.61 -4.35 -34.30
C GLU A 508 -17.73 -3.51 -33.72
N VAL A 509 -17.39 -2.26 -33.40
CA VAL A 509 -18.36 -1.20 -33.16
C VAL A 509 -17.80 0.14 -33.61
N SER A 510 -18.58 0.87 -34.40
CA SER A 510 -18.19 2.18 -34.92
C SER A 510 -19.13 3.28 -34.45
N GLY A 511 -18.59 4.48 -34.31
CA GLY A 511 -19.33 5.68 -33.96
C GLY A 511 -18.67 6.94 -34.51
N GLY A 512 -19.48 7.87 -34.99
CA GLY A 512 -19.01 9.13 -35.56
C GLY A 512 -19.84 10.33 -35.12
N GLU A 513 -19.31 11.51 -35.38
CA GLU A 513 -19.94 12.78 -35.00
C GLU A 513 -21.26 12.96 -35.78
N GLU A 514 -22.31 13.40 -35.09
CA GLU A 514 -23.58 13.69 -35.73
C GLU A 514 -23.41 14.72 -36.86
N HIS A 515 -23.97 14.43 -38.03
CA HIS A 515 -23.81 15.20 -39.27
C HIS A 515 -22.38 15.34 -39.82
N ASN A 516 -21.37 14.76 -39.18
CA ASN A 516 -19.96 14.87 -39.59
C ASN A 516 -19.17 13.56 -39.46
N CYS A 517 -19.87 12.41 -39.55
CA CYS A 517 -19.28 11.07 -39.46
C CYS A 517 -18.15 10.80 -40.45
N MET A 518 -18.11 11.49 -41.60
CA MET A 518 -17.00 11.32 -42.57
C MET A 518 -15.70 11.98 -42.11
N SER A 519 -15.80 13.01 -41.26
CA SER A 519 -14.64 13.74 -40.76
C SER A 519 -14.19 13.24 -39.39
N ASN A 520 -15.13 12.87 -38.53
CA ASN A 520 -14.88 12.41 -37.18
C ASN A 520 -15.53 11.03 -36.99
N ASN A 521 -14.70 9.98 -37.05
CA ASN A 521 -15.15 8.59 -36.96
C ASN A 521 -14.20 7.76 -36.10
N THR A 522 -14.75 6.81 -35.35
CA THR A 522 -13.99 5.83 -34.58
C THR A 522 -14.54 4.44 -34.86
N THR A 523 -13.66 3.49 -35.16
CA THR A 523 -13.99 2.06 -35.21
C THR A 523 -13.17 1.33 -34.15
N ILE A 524 -13.85 0.65 -33.24
CA ILE A 524 -13.24 -0.18 -32.19
C ILE A 524 -13.40 -1.64 -32.60
N VAL A 525 -12.28 -2.36 -32.71
CA VAL A 525 -12.24 -3.79 -33.03
C VAL A 525 -11.61 -4.56 -31.88
N TYR A 526 -12.27 -5.61 -31.42
CA TYR A 526 -11.76 -6.51 -30.40
C TYR A 526 -11.61 -7.93 -30.94
N ASN A 527 -10.38 -8.45 -30.94
CA ASN A 527 -10.05 -9.82 -31.30
C ASN A 527 -10.14 -10.71 -30.05
N GLN A 528 -11.14 -11.58 -29.97
CA GLN A 528 -11.34 -12.46 -28.81
C GLN A 528 -10.28 -13.56 -28.68
N GLN A 529 -9.73 -14.04 -29.79
CA GLN A 529 -8.77 -15.13 -29.79
C GLN A 529 -7.43 -14.66 -29.24
N LEU A 530 -7.02 -13.45 -29.64
CA LEU A 530 -5.76 -12.86 -29.20
C LEU A 530 -5.91 -11.96 -27.98
N ASP A 531 -7.13 -11.70 -27.50
CA ASP A 531 -7.44 -10.68 -26.51
C ASP A 531 -6.76 -9.33 -26.86
N ASN A 532 -6.94 -8.89 -28.12
CA ASN A 532 -6.28 -7.71 -28.69
C ASN A 532 -7.32 -6.64 -29.04
N LEU A 533 -7.11 -5.41 -28.60
CA LEU A 533 -7.94 -4.25 -28.92
C LEU A 533 -7.23 -3.37 -29.96
N THR A 534 -7.96 -3.02 -31.02
CA THR A 534 -7.51 -2.11 -32.06
C THR A 534 -8.53 -1.00 -32.24
N VAL A 535 -8.06 0.24 -32.39
CA VAL A 535 -8.90 1.41 -32.63
C VAL A 535 -8.40 2.13 -33.88
N GLN A 536 -9.29 2.30 -34.84
CA GLN A 536 -9.11 3.22 -35.95
C GLN A 536 -9.82 4.53 -35.62
N LEU A 537 -9.10 5.64 -35.74
CA LEU A 537 -9.59 6.98 -35.41
C LEU A 537 -9.34 7.95 -36.56
N ILE A 538 -10.39 8.57 -37.06
CA ILE A 538 -10.36 9.63 -38.07
C ILE A 538 -10.77 10.93 -37.39
N LYS A 539 -9.95 11.98 -37.56
CA LYS A 539 -10.20 13.29 -36.97
C LYS A 539 -10.16 14.39 -38.01
N GLU A 540 -11.18 15.22 -38.07
CA GLU A 540 -11.25 16.39 -38.94
C GLU A 540 -10.94 16.04 -40.41
N GLY A 541 -11.31 14.84 -40.86
CA GLY A 541 -11.06 14.34 -42.22
C GLY A 541 -9.61 13.97 -42.52
N SER A 542 -8.77 13.79 -41.49
CA SER A 542 -7.41 13.27 -41.61
C SER A 542 -7.36 11.80 -42.05
N ASP A 543 -6.17 11.34 -42.46
CA ASP A 543 -5.93 9.92 -42.66
C ASP A 543 -6.19 9.12 -41.36
N PRO A 544 -6.67 7.86 -41.46
CA PRO A 544 -6.98 7.07 -40.27
C PRO A 544 -5.75 6.79 -39.40
N PHE A 545 -5.84 7.13 -38.12
CA PHE A 545 -4.86 6.73 -37.11
C PHE A 545 -5.22 5.35 -36.56
N ILE A 546 -4.30 4.39 -36.68
CA ILE A 546 -4.46 3.04 -36.14
C ILE A 546 -3.70 2.91 -34.83
N PHE A 547 -4.41 2.55 -33.77
CA PHE A 547 -3.85 2.22 -32.47
C PHE A 547 -4.12 0.74 -32.19
N GLN A 548 -3.08 -0.03 -31.90
CA GLN A 548 -3.19 -1.46 -31.59
C GLN A 548 -2.34 -1.83 -30.39
N GLU A 549 -2.88 -2.68 -29.50
CA GLU A 549 -2.12 -3.16 -28.34
C GLU A 549 -0.99 -4.12 -28.75
N LYS A 550 -1.24 -4.96 -29.76
CA LYS A 550 -0.25 -5.88 -30.37
C LYS A 550 0.04 -5.47 -31.80
N LYS A 551 1.32 -5.32 -32.15
CA LYS A 551 1.77 -4.64 -33.38
C LYS A 551 1.65 -5.44 -34.69
N ASP A 552 1.49 -6.76 -34.62
CA ASP A 552 1.59 -7.65 -35.81
C ASP A 552 0.24 -8.25 -36.25
N ASP A 553 -0.89 -7.72 -35.80
CA ASP A 553 -2.23 -8.28 -36.10
C ASP A 553 -3.30 -7.18 -36.23
N SER A 554 -3.04 -6.18 -37.07
CA SER A 554 -4.03 -5.14 -37.37
C SER A 554 -5.15 -5.74 -38.22
N PRO A 555 -6.43 -5.66 -37.79
CA PRO A 555 -7.56 -6.10 -38.60
C PRO A 555 -7.93 -5.10 -39.71
N PHE A 556 -7.26 -3.95 -39.77
CA PHE A 556 -7.50 -2.87 -40.74
C PHE A 556 -6.52 -2.88 -41.92
N GLU A 557 -5.58 -3.82 -41.94
CA GLU A 557 -4.62 -4.03 -43.04
C GLU A 557 -5.11 -5.04 -44.08
#